data_AF-A0A2J0M833-F1
#
_entry.id   AF-A0A2J0M833-F1
#
_cell.length_a   1.000
_cell.length_b   1.000
_cell.length_c   1.000
_cell.angle_alpha   90.00
_cell.angle_beta   90.00
_cell.angle_gamma   90.00
#
_symmetry.space_group_name_H-M   'P 1'
#
loop_
_entity.id
_entity.type
_entity.pdbx_description
1 polymer ?
#
loop_
_entity_poly.entity_id
_entity_poly.type
_entity_poly.pdbx_seq_one_letter_code
_entity_poly.pdbx_strand_id
1 'polypeptide(L)'
;MLKILSMYRRFIVTGVLVFFSLGFLIFFTESDAFSPVLQKLIVSIVFFLVIPLLYSKMVLGESLKNLGFQKGNFGRGVFISILSVAVASGVVVWLAFVFPSFHEQFILPASVENSFFWFAFYELVLVALSVLLYEVFFRGLVELFWLREFGVWSILIQSVLFFGLIALSRNISWQIAPPLIFCPLSGLIAYRSQSIWYSIVASWIFLFLTDVFFLIYH
;
A
#
# COMPACT_ATOMS: atom_id res chain seq x y z
N MET A 1 -14.95 21.10 26.24
CA MET A 1 -13.60 20.74 26.74
C MET A 1 -13.31 19.24 26.65
N LEU A 2 -14.13 18.36 27.25
CA LEU A 2 -13.91 16.89 27.26
C LEU A 2 -13.82 16.24 25.86
N LYS A 3 -14.70 16.62 24.91
CA LYS A 3 -14.67 16.07 23.53
C LYS A 3 -13.40 16.44 22.75
N ILE A 4 -12.84 17.61 23.02
CA ILE A 4 -11.62 18.09 22.37
C ILE A 4 -10.43 17.29 22.91
N LEU A 5 -10.38 17.07 24.23
CA LEU A 5 -9.34 16.27 24.85
C LEU A 5 -9.35 14.81 24.35
N SER A 6 -10.53 14.22 24.18
CA SER A 6 -10.66 12.85 23.65
C SER A 6 -10.22 12.74 22.18
N MET A 7 -10.47 13.77 21.38
CA MET A 7 -10.04 13.83 19.98
C MET A 7 -8.51 13.88 19.87
N TYR A 8 -7.85 14.78 20.62
CA TYR A 8 -6.39 14.85 20.65
C TYR A 8 -5.76 13.55 21.18
N ARG A 9 -6.35 12.94 22.22
CA ARG A 9 -5.88 11.65 22.73
C ARG A 9 -5.94 10.57 21.64
N ARG A 10 -7.05 10.45 20.92
CA ARG A 10 -7.21 9.49 19.81
C ARG A 10 -6.16 9.73 18.73
N PHE A 11 -5.97 10.98 18.33
CA PHE A 11 -5.00 11.35 17.30
C PHE A 11 -3.58 10.94 17.71
N ILE A 12 -3.18 11.26 18.95
CA ILE A 12 -1.85 10.94 19.47
C ILE A 12 -1.65 9.42 19.59
N VAL A 13 -2.61 8.69 20.17
CA VAL A 13 -2.48 7.23 20.35
C VAL A 13 -2.41 6.51 19.01
N THR A 14 -3.20 6.94 18.03
CA THR A 14 -3.16 6.35 16.68
C THR A 14 -1.84 6.66 15.98
N GLY A 15 -1.33 7.89 16.12
CA GLY A 15 -0.01 8.25 15.61
C GLY A 15 1.11 7.42 16.22
N VAL A 16 1.10 7.25 17.55
CA VAL A 16 2.06 6.37 18.25
C VAL A 16 1.97 4.94 17.72
N LEU A 17 0.77 4.41 17.51
CA LEU A 17 0.59 3.06 16.93
C LEU A 17 1.18 2.96 15.51
N VAL A 18 0.93 3.97 14.66
CA VAL A 18 1.46 4.00 13.29
C VAL A 18 2.98 4.04 13.30
N PHE A 19 3.58 4.97 14.03
CA PHE A 19 5.04 5.07 14.11
C PHE A 19 5.68 3.85 14.78
N PHE A 20 5.04 3.27 15.79
CA PHE A 20 5.49 2.01 16.40
C PHE A 20 5.47 0.87 15.38
N SER A 21 4.39 0.74 14.59
CA SER A 21 4.27 -0.32 13.59
C SER A 21 5.32 -0.19 12.48
N LEU A 22 5.55 1.03 11.99
CA LEU A 22 6.57 1.32 10.99
C LEU A 22 7.99 1.10 11.55
N GLY A 23 8.27 1.61 12.75
CA GLY A 23 9.56 1.44 13.41
C GLY A 23 9.85 -0.03 13.70
N PHE A 24 8.87 -0.78 14.18
CA PHE A 24 9.02 -2.21 14.43
C PHE A 24 9.41 -2.96 13.17
N LEU A 25 8.76 -2.70 12.03
CA LEU A 25 9.11 -3.34 10.76
C LEU A 25 10.52 -3.03 10.27
N ILE A 26 11.02 -1.82 10.52
CA ILE A 26 12.38 -1.40 10.12
C ILE A 26 13.44 -2.08 11.00
N PHE A 27 13.19 -2.16 12.31
CA PHE A 27 14.16 -2.68 13.29
C PHE A 27 13.95 -4.15 13.65
N PHE A 28 12.96 -4.82 13.05
CA PHE A 28 12.71 -6.23 13.29
C PHE A 28 13.91 -7.06 12.85
N THR A 29 14.50 -7.77 13.81
CA THR A 29 15.61 -8.69 13.57
C THR A 29 15.04 -10.10 13.41
N GLU A 30 15.36 -10.71 12.28
CA GLU A 30 14.93 -12.06 11.98
C GLU A 30 15.66 -13.07 12.86
N SER A 31 14.95 -14.10 13.31
CA SER A 31 15.55 -15.22 14.02
C SER A 31 16.15 -16.22 13.03
N ASP A 32 17.33 -16.76 13.32
CA ASP A 32 17.95 -17.81 12.49
C ASP A 32 17.17 -19.14 12.51
N ALA A 33 16.24 -19.30 13.47
CA ALA A 33 15.50 -20.55 13.66
C ALA A 33 14.35 -20.78 12.66
N PHE A 34 13.97 -19.78 11.87
CA PHE A 34 12.80 -19.86 10.97
C PHE A 34 13.04 -19.13 9.66
N SER A 35 12.33 -19.48 8.59
CA SER A 35 12.51 -18.86 7.26
C SER A 35 12.32 -17.32 7.31
N PRO A 36 13.34 -16.53 6.93
CA PRO A 36 13.27 -15.07 6.84
C PRO A 36 12.04 -14.51 6.14
N VAL A 37 11.69 -15.13 5.00
CA VAL A 37 10.56 -14.71 4.16
C VAL A 37 9.24 -14.89 4.89
N LEU A 38 9.06 -16.03 5.56
CA LEU A 38 7.85 -16.30 6.33
C LEU A 38 7.75 -15.38 7.56
N GLN A 39 8.87 -15.10 8.25
CA GLN A 39 8.87 -14.14 9.37
C GLN A 39 8.41 -12.76 8.91
N LYS A 40 9.02 -12.22 7.85
CA LYS A 40 8.63 -10.92 7.26
C LYS A 40 7.17 -10.90 6.85
N LEU A 41 6.67 -11.98 6.24
CA LEU A 41 5.27 -12.08 5.84
C LEU A 41 4.33 -12.05 7.06
N ILE A 42 4.60 -12.85 8.09
CA ILE A 42 3.78 -12.90 9.31
C ILE A 42 3.79 -11.53 10.00
N VAL A 43 4.97 -10.92 10.17
CA VAL A 43 5.08 -9.61 10.80
C VAL A 43 4.32 -8.56 9.99
N SER A 44 4.45 -8.56 8.66
CA SER A 44 3.70 -7.63 7.79
C SER A 44 2.19 -7.83 7.91
N ILE A 45 1.69 -9.07 7.95
CA ILE A 45 0.27 -9.36 8.17
C ILE A 45 -0.18 -8.83 9.54
N VAL A 46 0.60 -9.07 10.58
CA VAL A 46 0.25 -8.62 11.94
C VAL A 46 0.19 -7.10 12.01
N PHE A 47 1.21 -6.40 11.52
CA PHE A 47 1.31 -4.95 11.68
C PHE A 47 0.51 -4.15 10.66
N PHE A 48 0.35 -4.65 9.42
CA PHE A 48 -0.35 -3.92 8.36
C PHE A 48 -1.81 -4.33 8.15
N LEU A 49 -2.24 -5.45 8.72
CA LEU A 49 -3.63 -5.90 8.62
C LEU A 49 -4.27 -6.14 9.99
N VAL A 50 -3.69 -7.02 10.81
CA VAL A 50 -4.33 -7.46 12.07
C VAL A 50 -4.42 -6.30 13.06
N ILE A 51 -3.32 -5.62 13.34
CA ILE A 51 -3.27 -4.49 14.29
C ILE A 51 -4.24 -3.36 13.88
N PRO A 52 -4.27 -2.87 12.63
CA PRO A 52 -5.25 -1.88 12.19
C PRO A 52 -6.70 -2.29 12.46
N LEU A 53 -7.06 -3.53 12.13
CA LEU A 53 -8.41 -4.06 12.30
C LEU A 53 -8.79 -4.22 13.78
N LEU A 54 -7.91 -4.81 14.59
CA LEU A 54 -8.15 -5.01 16.02
C LEU A 54 -8.17 -3.68 16.78
N TYR A 55 -7.26 -2.75 16.46
CA TYR A 55 -7.22 -1.43 17.08
C TYR A 55 -8.53 -0.67 16.82
N SER A 56 -9.00 -0.63 15.56
CA SER A 56 -10.24 0.05 15.22
C SER A 56 -11.45 -0.59 15.92
N LYS A 57 -11.61 -1.92 15.83
CA LYS A 57 -12.81 -2.61 16.27
C LYS A 57 -12.84 -2.91 17.78
N MET A 58 -11.72 -3.31 18.38
CA MET A 58 -11.67 -3.76 19.77
C MET A 58 -11.19 -2.68 20.73
N VAL A 59 -10.17 -1.90 20.35
CA VAL A 59 -9.60 -0.88 21.25
C VAL A 59 -10.45 0.40 21.23
N LEU A 60 -10.82 0.87 20.04
CA LEU A 60 -11.61 2.10 19.89
C LEU A 60 -13.13 1.85 19.78
N GLY A 61 -13.55 0.60 19.52
CA GLY A 61 -14.98 0.27 19.34
C GLY A 61 -15.60 0.89 18.09
N GLU A 62 -14.79 1.32 17.13
CA GLU A 62 -15.25 1.97 15.90
C GLU A 62 -15.55 0.96 14.80
N SER A 63 -16.40 1.38 13.85
CA SER A 63 -16.71 0.56 12.68
C SER A 63 -15.52 0.53 11.71
N LEU A 64 -15.25 -0.64 11.12
CA LEU A 64 -14.27 -0.80 10.03
C LEU A 64 -14.57 0.09 8.81
N LYS A 65 -15.79 0.64 8.70
CA LYS A 65 -16.14 1.67 7.72
C LYS A 65 -15.22 2.89 7.81
N ASN A 66 -14.73 3.24 9.00
CA ASN A 66 -13.81 4.37 9.19
C ASN A 66 -12.40 4.07 8.65
N LEU A 67 -12.04 2.80 8.49
CA LEU A 67 -10.84 2.35 7.76
C LEU A 67 -11.08 2.24 6.25
N GLY A 68 -12.27 2.61 5.76
CA GLY A 68 -12.62 2.53 4.34
C GLY A 68 -13.17 1.17 3.87
N PHE A 69 -13.46 0.23 4.77
CA PHE A 69 -14.17 -1.03 4.44
C PHE A 69 -15.66 -0.77 4.19
N GLN A 70 -15.95 0.00 3.15
CA GLN A 70 -17.30 0.39 2.74
C GLN A 70 -17.32 0.61 1.23
N LYS A 71 -18.52 0.62 0.62
CA LYS A 71 -18.65 0.87 -0.82
C LYS A 71 -18.26 2.30 -1.22
N GLY A 72 -18.41 3.28 -0.34
CA GLY A 72 -18.06 4.67 -0.64
C GLY A 72 -18.80 5.24 -1.86
N ASN A 73 -18.21 6.23 -2.52
CA ASN A 73 -18.74 6.82 -3.75
C ASN A 73 -18.26 6.03 -4.98
N PHE A 74 -19.16 5.23 -5.57
CA PHE A 74 -18.85 4.36 -6.70
C PHE A 74 -18.38 5.11 -7.94
N GLY A 75 -19.11 6.15 -8.37
CA GLY A 75 -18.78 6.90 -9.59
C GLY A 75 -17.41 7.56 -9.50
N ARG A 76 -17.11 8.21 -8.37
CA ARG A 76 -15.78 8.81 -8.13
C ARG A 76 -14.70 7.75 -7.97
N GLY A 77 -15.00 6.67 -7.26
CA GLY A 77 -14.06 5.57 -7.05
C GLY A 77 -13.60 4.94 -8.36
N VAL A 78 -14.54 4.54 -9.21
CA VAL A 78 -14.23 3.91 -10.50
C VAL A 78 -13.55 4.90 -11.45
N PHE A 79 -14.09 6.10 -11.63
CA PHE A 79 -13.54 7.08 -12.58
C PHE A 79 -12.09 7.46 -12.22
N ILE A 80 -11.83 7.75 -10.95
CA ILE A 80 -10.49 8.14 -10.50
C ILE A 80 -9.56 6.93 -10.55
N SER A 81 -10.02 5.72 -10.24
CA SER A 81 -9.20 4.50 -10.38
C SER A 81 -8.72 4.31 -11.80
N ILE A 82 -9.61 4.39 -12.79
CA ILE A 82 -9.26 4.26 -14.21
C ILE A 82 -8.25 5.33 -14.61
N LEU A 83 -8.49 6.59 -14.23
CA LEU A 83 -7.60 7.70 -14.54
C LEU A 83 -6.22 7.52 -13.88
N SER A 84 -6.18 7.13 -12.61
CA SER A 84 -4.95 6.89 -11.86
C SER A 84 -4.13 5.74 -12.45
N VAL A 85 -4.77 4.62 -12.82
CA VAL A 85 -4.10 3.49 -13.49
C VAL A 85 -3.53 3.95 -14.83
N ALA A 86 -4.32 4.65 -15.66
CA ALA A 86 -3.85 5.13 -16.96
C ALA A 86 -2.66 6.09 -16.83
N VAL A 87 -2.73 7.05 -15.90
CA VAL A 87 -1.63 8.00 -15.65
C VAL A 87 -0.38 7.28 -15.15
N ALA A 88 -0.52 6.38 -14.17
CA ALA A 88 0.61 5.64 -13.62
C ALA A 88 1.27 4.72 -14.66
N SER A 89 0.47 3.99 -15.45
CA SER A 89 0.99 3.17 -16.54
C SER A 89 1.71 4.02 -17.59
N GLY A 90 1.19 5.20 -17.92
CA GLY A 90 1.89 6.15 -18.79
C GLY A 90 3.25 6.58 -18.23
N VAL A 91 3.35 6.82 -16.92
CA VAL A 91 4.62 7.13 -16.25
C VAL A 91 5.59 5.94 -16.31
N VAL A 92 5.13 4.72 -16.04
CA VAL A 92 5.97 3.50 -16.13
C VAL A 92 6.53 3.32 -17.54
N VAL A 93 5.66 3.42 -18.56
CA VAL A 93 6.06 3.31 -19.97
C VAL A 93 7.07 4.40 -20.33
N TRP A 94 6.82 5.65 -19.93
CA TRP A 94 7.76 6.74 -20.15
C TRP A 94 9.12 6.48 -19.48
N LEU A 95 9.12 6.02 -18.22
CA LEU A 95 10.35 5.67 -17.51
C LEU A 95 11.12 4.55 -18.21
N ALA A 96 10.43 3.52 -18.71
CA ALA A 96 11.06 2.39 -19.38
C ALA A 96 11.76 2.81 -20.69
N PHE A 97 11.17 3.74 -21.44
CA PHE A 97 11.79 4.25 -22.67
C PHE A 97 12.90 5.28 -22.43
N VAL A 98 12.82 6.07 -21.36
CA VAL A 98 13.79 7.15 -21.09
C VAL A 98 14.98 6.68 -20.25
N PHE A 99 14.79 5.68 -19.38
CA PHE A 99 15.82 5.18 -18.48
C PHE A 99 16.13 3.71 -18.77
N PRO A 100 17.20 3.41 -19.55
CA PRO A 100 17.60 2.04 -19.87
C PRO A 100 17.80 1.18 -18.62
N SER A 101 18.32 1.76 -17.54
CA SER A 101 18.51 1.06 -16.27
C SER A 101 17.20 0.57 -15.65
N PHE A 102 16.09 1.31 -15.83
CA PHE A 102 14.78 0.86 -15.35
C PHE A 102 14.28 -0.32 -16.17
N HIS A 103 14.49 -0.28 -17.48
CA HIS A 103 14.10 -1.37 -18.37
C HIS A 103 14.91 -2.65 -18.11
N GLU A 104 16.24 -2.54 -18.03
CA GLU A 104 17.14 -3.70 -17.90
C GLU A 104 17.11 -4.34 -16.50
N GLN A 105 16.92 -3.55 -15.44
CA GLN A 105 17.03 -4.02 -14.06
C GLN A 105 15.69 -4.36 -13.42
N PHE A 106 14.57 -4.06 -14.08
CA PHE A 106 13.26 -4.56 -13.67
C PHE A 106 13.13 -6.02 -14.11
N ILE A 107 13.57 -6.94 -13.25
CA ILE A 107 13.60 -8.38 -13.53
C ILE A 107 12.55 -9.07 -12.66
N LEU A 108 11.71 -9.89 -13.29
CA LEU A 108 10.79 -10.78 -12.59
C LEU A 108 11.53 -12.07 -12.21
N PRO A 109 11.10 -12.80 -11.16
CA PRO A 109 11.73 -14.09 -10.86
C PRO A 109 11.65 -15.04 -12.05
N ALA A 110 12.73 -15.75 -12.40
CA ALA A 110 12.77 -16.62 -13.59
C ALA A 110 11.65 -17.69 -13.63
N SER A 111 11.17 -18.13 -12.46
CA SER A 111 10.02 -19.05 -12.38
C SER A 111 8.71 -18.43 -12.87
N VAL A 112 8.55 -17.11 -12.71
CA VAL A 112 7.40 -16.32 -13.13
C VAL A 112 7.45 -16.09 -14.65
N GLU A 113 8.62 -15.78 -15.20
CA GLU A 113 8.80 -15.55 -16.64
C GLU A 113 8.54 -16.82 -17.48
N ASN A 114 8.98 -17.99 -16.98
CA ASN A 114 8.95 -19.23 -17.74
C ASN A 114 7.66 -20.05 -17.57
N SER A 115 6.75 -19.66 -16.68
CA SER A 115 5.54 -20.45 -16.38
C SER A 115 4.34 -19.58 -16.04
N PHE A 116 3.32 -19.66 -16.89
CA PHE A 116 2.05 -18.97 -16.67
C PHE A 116 1.41 -19.30 -15.32
N PHE A 117 1.53 -20.54 -14.84
CA PHE A 117 0.99 -20.95 -13.54
C PHE A 117 1.66 -20.18 -12.40
N TRP A 118 2.99 -20.08 -12.42
CA TRP A 118 3.75 -19.35 -11.40
C TRP A 118 3.53 -17.85 -11.48
N PHE A 119 3.39 -17.29 -12.69
CA PHE A 119 2.97 -15.90 -12.88
C PHE A 119 1.59 -15.63 -12.28
N ALA A 120 0.59 -16.44 -12.62
CA ALA A 120 -0.76 -16.29 -12.09
C ALA A 120 -0.78 -16.41 -10.55
N PHE A 121 -0.01 -17.34 -9.98
CA PHE A 121 0.11 -17.47 -8.53
C PHE A 121 0.77 -16.25 -7.88
N TYR A 122 1.87 -15.77 -8.45
CA TYR A 122 2.58 -14.58 -7.98
C TYR A 122 1.64 -13.36 -7.95
N GLU A 123 0.92 -13.10 -9.05
CA GLU A 123 0.02 -11.95 -9.18
C GLU A 123 -1.21 -12.04 -8.28
N LEU A 124 -1.89 -13.19 -8.29
CA LEU A 124 -3.17 -13.34 -7.61
C LEU A 124 -3.02 -13.55 -6.10
N VAL A 125 -1.86 -14.00 -5.63
CA VAL A 125 -1.62 -14.29 -4.22
C VAL A 125 -0.64 -13.30 -3.62
N LEU A 126 0.60 -13.23 -4.13
CA LEU A 126 1.66 -12.46 -3.48
C LEU A 126 1.49 -10.96 -3.71
N VAL A 127 1.27 -10.53 -4.96
CA VAL A 127 1.04 -9.11 -5.30
C VAL A 127 -0.26 -8.64 -4.67
N ALA A 128 -1.36 -9.40 -4.83
CA ALA A 128 -2.65 -9.06 -4.25
C ALA A 128 -2.60 -8.94 -2.71
N LEU A 129 -1.92 -9.86 -2.02
CA LEU A 129 -1.74 -9.78 -0.57
C LEU A 129 -0.91 -8.55 -0.18
N SER A 130 0.20 -8.30 -0.88
CA SER A 130 1.06 -7.14 -0.60
C SER A 130 0.29 -5.82 -0.76
N VAL A 131 -0.49 -5.70 -1.84
CA VAL A 131 -1.39 -4.55 -2.07
C VAL A 131 -2.40 -4.44 -0.92
N LEU A 132 -3.08 -5.53 -0.54
CA LEU A 132 -4.03 -5.52 0.56
C LEU A 132 -3.40 -4.98 1.86
N LEU A 133 -2.21 -5.45 2.22
CA LEU A 133 -1.51 -5.02 3.43
C LEU A 133 -1.21 -3.52 3.39
N TYR A 134 -0.61 -3.03 2.31
CA TYR A 134 -0.28 -1.60 2.19
C TYR A 134 -1.53 -0.72 2.15
N GLU A 135 -2.58 -1.13 1.46
CA GLU A 135 -3.82 -0.35 1.36
C GLU A 135 -4.55 -0.28 2.70
N VAL A 136 -4.65 -1.39 3.44
CA VAL A 136 -5.28 -1.38 4.77
C VAL A 136 -4.51 -0.49 5.75
N PHE A 137 -3.17 -0.57 5.75
CA PHE A 137 -2.37 0.23 6.65
C PHE A 137 -2.31 1.70 6.23
N PHE A 138 -1.83 2.01 5.02
CA PHE A 138 -1.58 3.40 4.61
C PHE A 138 -2.86 4.14 4.22
N ARG A 139 -3.74 3.53 3.43
CA ARG A 139 -4.99 4.20 3.01
C ARG A 139 -6.07 4.05 4.08
N GLY A 140 -6.20 2.87 4.69
CA GLY A 140 -7.17 2.64 5.74
C GLY A 140 -6.82 3.33 7.07
N LEU A 141 -5.76 2.86 7.74
CA LEU A 141 -5.38 3.34 9.08
C LEU A 141 -4.77 4.74 9.06
N VAL A 142 -3.77 4.98 8.23
CA VAL A 142 -3.05 6.25 8.23
C VAL A 142 -3.89 7.36 7.61
N GLU A 143 -4.39 7.17 6.39
CA GLU A 143 -5.08 8.25 5.67
C GLU A 143 -6.54 8.45 6.13
N LEU A 144 -7.40 7.43 5.99
CA LEU A 144 -8.83 7.57 6.22
C LEU A 144 -9.23 7.57 7.69
N PHE A 145 -8.43 6.93 8.56
CA PHE A 145 -8.74 6.80 9.99
C PHE A 145 -8.00 7.81 10.87
N TRP A 146 -6.68 7.98 10.67
CA TRP A 146 -5.87 8.87 11.49
C TRP A 146 -5.82 10.30 10.97
N LEU A 147 -5.50 10.49 9.69
CA LEU A 147 -5.26 11.80 9.08
C LEU A 147 -6.50 12.42 8.42
N ARG A 148 -7.69 11.86 8.64
CA ARG A 148 -8.93 12.29 7.97
C ARG A 148 -9.22 13.78 8.08
N GLU A 149 -8.94 14.37 9.23
CA GLU A 149 -9.19 15.79 9.53
C GLU A 149 -8.25 16.73 8.75
N PHE A 150 -7.14 16.21 8.21
CA PHE A 150 -6.19 16.97 7.39
C PHE A 150 -6.66 17.10 5.92
N GLY A 151 -7.77 16.48 5.55
CA GLY A 151 -8.34 16.59 4.21
C GLY A 151 -7.36 16.11 3.14
N VAL A 152 -7.18 16.91 2.08
CA VAL A 152 -6.29 16.56 0.95
C VAL A 152 -4.83 16.34 1.38
N TRP A 153 -4.38 16.96 2.46
CA TRP A 153 -3.01 16.79 2.98
C TRP A 153 -2.74 15.38 3.48
N SER A 154 -3.79 14.61 3.84
CA SER A 154 -3.62 13.21 4.25
C SER A 154 -2.94 12.38 3.16
N ILE A 155 -3.25 12.65 1.88
CA ILE A 155 -2.67 11.97 0.71
C ILE A 155 -1.16 12.17 0.65
N LEU A 156 -0.69 13.39 0.89
CA LEU A 156 0.74 13.70 0.87
C LEU A 156 1.44 13.10 2.09
N ILE A 157 0.88 13.27 3.28
CA ILE A 157 1.49 12.77 4.52
C ILE A 157 1.58 11.23 4.50
N GLN A 158 0.53 10.51 4.09
CA GLN A 158 0.58 9.04 3.99
C GLN A 158 1.60 8.58 2.95
N SER A 159 1.72 9.29 1.82
CA SER A 159 2.71 8.96 0.79
C SER A 159 4.12 9.17 1.28
N VAL A 160 4.38 10.26 2.02
CA VAL A 160 5.69 10.51 2.63
C VAL A 160 6.03 9.43 3.67
N LEU A 161 5.06 8.96 4.46
CA LEU A 161 5.28 7.85 5.39
C LEU A 161 5.60 6.54 4.65
N PHE A 162 4.91 6.24 3.56
CA PHE A 162 5.20 5.07 2.73
C PHE A 162 6.60 5.16 2.10
N PHE A 163 6.95 6.32 1.54
CA PHE A 163 8.28 6.56 0.94
C PHE A 163 9.38 6.47 1.99
N GLY A 164 9.13 7.02 3.19
CA GLY A 164 10.03 6.94 4.32
C GLY A 164 10.27 5.50 4.78
N LEU A 165 9.22 4.68 4.86
CA LEU A 165 9.35 3.25 5.16
C LEU A 165 10.28 2.55 4.16
N ILE A 166 10.03 2.74 2.86
CA ILE A 166 10.83 2.12 1.80
C ILE A 166 12.29 2.61 1.86
N ALA A 167 12.52 3.92 1.97
CA ALA A 167 13.85 4.50 2.03
C ALA A 167 14.65 3.99 3.25
N LEU A 168 14.01 3.87 4.41
CA LEU A 168 14.65 3.39 5.64
C LEU A 168 14.88 1.87 5.64
N SER A 169 14.08 1.10 4.88
CA SER A 169 14.25 -0.35 4.73
C SER A 169 15.51 -0.75 3.95
N ARG A 170 16.22 0.21 3.33
CA ARG A 170 17.44 0.03 2.52
C ARG A 170 17.31 -0.91 1.31
N ASN A 171 16.09 -1.32 0.96
CA ASN A 171 15.81 -2.18 -0.19
C ASN A 171 15.44 -1.37 -1.43
N ILE A 172 16.20 -0.34 -1.78
CA ILE A 172 15.86 0.49 -2.95
C ILE A 172 16.22 -0.28 -4.23
N SER A 173 15.20 -0.73 -4.96
CA SER A 173 15.32 -1.39 -6.26
C SER A 173 14.25 -0.89 -7.23
N TRP A 174 14.47 -1.10 -8.52
CA TRP A 174 13.50 -0.74 -9.56
C TRP A 174 12.17 -1.50 -9.43
N GLN A 175 12.16 -2.66 -8.78
CA GLN A 175 10.95 -3.43 -8.46
C GLN A 175 10.00 -2.67 -7.52
N ILE A 176 10.51 -1.74 -6.72
CA ILE A 176 9.68 -0.94 -5.79
C ILE A 176 9.20 0.36 -6.44
N ALA A 177 9.70 0.73 -7.61
CA ALA A 177 9.31 1.95 -8.29
C ALA A 177 7.81 2.00 -8.63
N PRO A 178 7.16 0.94 -9.18
CA PRO A 178 5.73 0.99 -9.47
C PRO A 178 4.87 1.23 -8.21
N PRO A 179 5.05 0.49 -7.09
CA PRO A 179 4.35 0.80 -5.84
C PRO A 179 4.55 2.25 -5.34
N LEU A 180 5.74 2.82 -5.49
CA LEU A 180 6.02 4.22 -5.11
C LEU A 180 5.27 5.22 -6.00
N ILE A 181 5.29 5.01 -7.32
CA ILE A 181 4.55 5.83 -8.29
C ILE A 181 3.05 5.81 -7.98
N PHE A 182 2.52 4.63 -7.66
CA PHE A 182 1.09 4.47 -7.45
C PHE A 182 0.60 4.92 -6.08
N CYS A 183 1.46 4.94 -5.05
CA CYS A 183 1.09 5.30 -3.68
C CYS A 183 0.28 6.62 -3.54
N PRO A 184 0.70 7.77 -4.10
CA PRO A 184 -0.09 9.01 -4.01
C PRO A 184 -1.40 8.94 -4.77
N LEU A 185 -1.43 8.22 -5.90
CA LEU A 185 -2.63 8.03 -6.71
C LEU A 185 -3.65 7.14 -6.00
N SER A 186 -3.18 6.09 -5.34
CA SER A 186 -3.99 5.23 -4.48
C SER A 186 -4.60 6.02 -3.31
N GLY A 187 -3.83 6.92 -2.70
CA GLY A 187 -4.39 7.84 -1.69
C GLY A 187 -5.46 8.77 -2.27
N LEU A 188 -5.26 9.31 -3.47
CA LEU A 188 -6.29 10.11 -4.14
C LEU A 188 -7.59 9.32 -4.38
N ILE A 189 -7.48 8.04 -4.78
CA ILE A 189 -8.63 7.14 -4.94
C ILE A 189 -9.35 6.94 -3.60
N ALA A 190 -8.61 6.58 -2.55
CA ALA A 190 -9.17 6.35 -1.23
C ALA A 190 -9.83 7.62 -0.66
N TYR A 191 -9.17 8.78 -0.75
CA TYR A 191 -9.71 10.07 -0.33
C TYR A 191 -11.02 10.41 -1.03
N ARG A 192 -11.09 10.29 -2.37
CA ARG A 192 -12.26 10.72 -3.14
C ARG A 192 -13.42 9.73 -3.10
N SER A 193 -13.12 8.43 -2.97
CA SER A 193 -14.12 7.37 -2.89
C SER A 193 -14.57 7.10 -1.46
N GLN A 194 -13.77 7.45 -0.45
CA GLN A 194 -13.93 7.06 0.95
C GLN A 194 -13.94 5.53 1.13
N SER A 195 -13.25 4.79 0.26
CA SER A 195 -13.20 3.33 0.25
C SER A 195 -11.84 2.83 -0.21
N ILE A 196 -11.30 1.85 0.52
CA ILE A 196 -10.05 1.19 0.16
C ILE A 196 -10.23 0.13 -0.94
N TRP A 197 -11.47 -0.30 -1.22
CA TRP A 197 -11.70 -1.35 -2.22
C TRP A 197 -11.29 -0.90 -3.63
N TYR A 198 -11.59 0.36 -3.98
CA TYR A 198 -11.19 0.90 -5.28
C TYR A 198 -9.68 1.07 -5.36
N SER A 199 -9.03 1.51 -4.28
CA SER A 199 -7.58 1.68 -4.26
C SER A 199 -6.85 0.34 -4.32
N ILE A 200 -7.32 -0.69 -3.61
CA ILE A 200 -6.83 -2.08 -3.71
C ILE A 200 -6.90 -2.59 -5.14
N VAL A 201 -8.09 -2.53 -5.76
CA VAL A 201 -8.29 -3.06 -7.12
C VAL A 201 -7.44 -2.28 -8.12
N ALA A 202 -7.39 -0.94 -8.01
CA ALA A 202 -6.61 -0.11 -8.91
C ALA A 202 -5.09 -0.35 -8.76
N SER A 203 -4.58 -0.43 -7.53
CA SER A 203 -3.18 -0.73 -7.25
C SER A 203 -2.80 -2.10 -7.80
N TRP A 204 -3.65 -3.12 -7.59
CA TRP A 204 -3.41 -4.46 -8.11
C TRP A 204 -3.43 -4.48 -9.64
N ILE A 205 -4.43 -3.89 -10.30
CA ILE A 205 -4.48 -3.80 -11.76
C ILE A 205 -3.25 -3.08 -12.31
N PHE A 206 -2.81 -2.00 -11.68
CA PHE A 206 -1.64 -1.26 -12.12
C PHE A 206 -0.35 -2.08 -12.01
N LEU A 207 -0.13 -2.79 -10.90
CA LEU A 207 1.04 -3.67 -10.75
C LEU A 207 0.99 -4.82 -11.75
N PHE A 208 -0.16 -5.47 -11.89
CA PHE A 208 -0.37 -6.52 -12.88
C PHE A 208 -0.06 -6.05 -14.31
N LEU A 209 -0.55 -4.87 -14.72
CA LEU A 209 -0.27 -4.30 -16.03
C LEU A 209 1.21 -3.95 -16.21
N THR A 210 1.88 -3.52 -15.14
CA THR A 210 3.31 -3.23 -15.14
C THR A 210 4.11 -4.51 -15.35
N ASP A 211 3.80 -5.57 -14.63
CA ASP A 211 4.49 -6.85 -14.71
C ASP A 211 4.25 -7.52 -16.07
N VAL A 212 3.03 -7.44 -16.62
CA VAL A 212 2.72 -7.87 -18.00
C VAL A 212 3.50 -7.06 -19.04
N PHE A 213 3.63 -5.74 -18.86
CA PHE A 213 4.41 -4.91 -19.77
C PHE A 213 5.89 -5.36 -19.79
N PHE A 214 6.52 -5.52 -18.62
CA PHE A 214 7.90 -5.97 -18.59
C PHE A 214 8.08 -7.40 -19.09
N LEU A 215 7.12 -8.29 -18.87
CA LEU A 215 7.17 -9.66 -19.40
C LEU A 215 7.09 -9.74 -20.93
N ILE A 216 6.40 -8.79 -21.58
CA ILE A 216 6.27 -8.75 -23.05
C ILE A 216 7.47 -8.07 -23.71
N TYR A 217 8.07 -7.07 -23.05
CA TYR A 217 9.11 -6.22 -23.62
C TYR A 217 10.54 -6.57 -23.17
N HIS A 218 10.72 -7.49 -22.22
CA HIS A 218 11.96 -8.26 -22.05
C HIS A 218 12.01 -9.41 -23.05
#